data_AF-A0A2S2DD60-F1
#
_entry.id   AF-A0A2S2DD60-F1
#
_cell.length_a   1.000
_cell.length_b   1.000
_cell.length_c   1.000
_cell.angle_alpha   90.00
_cell.angle_beta   90.00
_cell.angle_gamma   90.00
#
_symmetry.space_group_name_H-M   'P 1'
#
loop_
_entity.id
_entity.type
_entity.pdbx_description
1 polymer ?
#
loop_
_entity_poly.entity_id
_entity_poly.type
_entity_poly.pdbx_seq_one_letter_code
_entity_poly.pdbx_strand_id
1 'polypeptide(L)'
;MKRLGGGRVRWVCGLTALVLALMSLIASSVQAHYDKRKVAKMTENMKTRCVGRFLIDLPADAQVTMRYGAVGGFDISTSNADSGEEFAERLRKRELEIAGAVNEDGQPSMEASKELIVGTGRGKTFVHNRRRTKILGDNGYFYSENLQFLSMLRFPGVSVTGKIEWVAPGYIDGLTRILSRIRPLADGEIPRESGFCLGHVILQDPYEHDNVESVVMFAGIPGHPDVNIALSSMSGTGPAPGLLARHAKAVDRAPVFMRLAFSHLREHERAVNGLPGEELVLRAREPNFTTGYSFQWEMAGNQDDVHAPRLKLELESGVNPVSGGKPVQSTLTEEAMFELWESIVTSIRPRPAAPAANTKPDRPAVALGTSVLAGETCPQTGWWHCGDGGNGIAVLGGQRQFLKQGQTMPQALLLPEPTMWQRLRGVQPSYESANATLWALVDKRNSERKTQPPGLEQALGVSEPGNMPAGAAPFDHVDMAIGSVAKTGWKCPASGWWRCEDSQALDGTRWFAAGALLPAATFQALPRRNGVAHTGLIRRRSAWQLVRTADSASAS
;
A
#
# COMPACT_ATOMS: atom_id res chain seq x y z
N MET A 1 30.81 74.16 -0.13
CA MET A 1 30.32 72.99 0.64
C MET A 1 31.34 71.85 0.54
N LYS A 2 31.70 71.16 1.62
CA LYS A 2 32.69 70.07 1.59
C LYS A 2 32.04 68.72 1.25
N ARG A 3 32.53 68.02 0.22
CA ARG A 3 32.22 66.59 0.00
C ARG A 3 32.91 65.76 1.09
N LEU A 4 32.16 64.93 1.81
CA LEU A 4 32.65 64.03 2.86
C LEU A 4 32.01 62.64 2.73
N GLY A 5 32.76 61.59 3.06
CA GLY A 5 32.19 60.36 3.63
C GLY A 5 32.03 59.10 2.78
N GLY A 6 31.99 59.19 1.43
CA GLY A 6 31.61 58.06 0.57
C GLY A 6 32.34 56.72 0.80
N GLY A 7 33.65 56.77 1.11
CA GLY A 7 34.43 55.57 1.43
C GLY A 7 34.17 54.99 2.82
N ARG A 8 33.96 55.83 3.84
CA ARG A 8 33.70 55.38 5.22
C ARG A 8 32.35 54.69 5.36
N VAL A 9 31.31 55.20 4.69
CA VAL A 9 29.97 54.59 4.73
C VAL A 9 30.01 53.17 4.14
N ARG A 10 30.66 52.98 2.97
CA ARG A 10 30.82 51.64 2.36
C ARG A 10 31.59 50.66 3.25
N TRP A 11 32.64 51.11 3.94
CA TRP A 11 33.38 50.28 4.89
C TRP A 11 32.55 49.89 6.12
N VAL A 12 31.81 50.83 6.72
CA VAL A 12 30.94 50.55 7.87
C VAL A 12 29.82 49.57 7.49
N CYS A 13 29.14 49.77 6.36
CA CYS A 13 28.11 48.84 5.88
C CYS A 13 28.66 47.45 5.54
N GLY A 14 29.88 47.36 5.00
CA GLY A 14 30.55 46.08 4.77
C GLY A 14 30.88 45.35 6.07
N LEU A 15 31.38 46.08 7.08
CA LEU A 15 31.71 45.52 8.39
C LEU A 15 30.47 45.05 9.15
N THR A 16 29.37 45.83 9.13
CA THR A 16 28.12 45.40 9.79
C THR A 16 27.47 44.22 9.09
N ALA A 17 27.51 44.14 7.76
CA ALA A 17 27.06 42.96 7.02
C ALA A 17 27.89 41.71 7.38
N LEU A 18 29.22 41.84 7.47
CA LEU A 18 30.12 40.76 7.91
C LEU A 18 29.80 40.29 9.33
N VAL A 19 29.63 41.21 10.28
CA VAL A 19 29.30 40.89 11.68
C VAL A 19 27.92 40.22 11.79
N LEU A 20 26.92 40.69 11.06
CA LEU A 20 25.59 40.07 11.05
C LEU A 20 25.63 38.65 10.45
N ALA A 21 26.40 38.43 9.38
CA ALA A 21 26.60 37.10 8.81
C ALA A 21 27.32 36.16 9.81
N LEU A 22 28.38 36.64 10.47
CA LEU A 22 29.11 35.88 11.49
C LEU A 22 28.22 35.51 12.69
N MET A 23 27.44 36.46 13.19
CA MET A 23 26.46 36.21 14.26
C MET A 23 25.38 35.20 13.84
N SER A 24 24.92 35.21 12.59
CA SER A 24 23.97 34.22 12.07
C SER A 24 24.59 32.82 11.99
N LEU A 25 25.87 32.70 11.61
CA LEU A 25 26.60 31.42 11.57
C LEU A 25 26.86 30.85 12.98
N ILE A 26 27.13 31.74 13.96
CA ILE A 26 27.26 31.36 15.37
C ILE A 26 25.89 30.89 15.91
N ALA A 27 24.80 31.62 15.61
CA ALA A 27 23.46 31.24 16.03
C ALA A 27 23.02 29.88 15.45
N SER A 28 23.27 29.60 14.17
CA SER A 28 22.90 28.31 13.56
C SER A 28 23.72 27.14 14.12
N SER A 29 25.02 27.31 14.33
CA SER A 29 25.87 26.26 14.92
C SER A 29 25.55 25.98 16.39
N VAL A 30 25.18 27.00 17.17
CA VAL A 30 24.66 26.81 18.55
C VAL A 30 23.32 26.08 18.53
N GLN A 31 22.41 26.42 17.61
CA GLN A 31 21.12 25.71 17.48
C GLN A 31 21.32 24.23 17.10
N ALA A 32 22.17 23.93 16.11
CA ALA A 32 22.46 22.57 15.72
C ALA A 32 23.06 21.75 16.87
N HIS A 33 24.00 22.31 17.64
CA HIS A 33 24.57 21.66 18.83
C HIS A 33 23.53 21.43 19.94
N TYR A 34 22.56 22.33 20.10
CA TYR A 34 21.47 22.18 21.05
C TYR A 34 20.46 21.10 20.63
N ASP A 35 20.07 21.08 19.35
CA ASP A 35 19.13 20.10 18.83
C ASP A 35 19.73 18.69 18.74
N LYS A 36 21.00 18.55 18.37
CA LYS A 36 21.76 17.28 18.51
C LYS A 36 21.73 16.76 19.95
N ARG A 37 21.89 17.64 20.94
CA ARG A 37 21.78 17.27 22.37
C ARG A 37 20.37 16.85 22.78
N LYS A 38 19.30 17.38 22.17
CA LYS A 38 17.93 16.84 22.35
C LYS A 38 17.82 15.44 21.76
N VAL A 39 18.32 15.26 20.54
CA VAL A 39 18.25 13.98 19.81
C VAL A 39 19.01 12.89 20.55
N ALA A 40 20.26 13.14 20.95
CA ALA A 40 21.03 12.24 21.79
C ALA A 40 20.26 11.88 23.08
N LYS A 41 19.66 12.85 23.77
CA LYS A 41 18.89 12.59 25.00
C LYS A 41 17.60 11.78 24.77
N MET A 42 16.94 11.90 23.62
CA MET A 42 15.75 11.06 23.32
C MET A 42 16.14 9.67 22.79
N THR A 43 17.34 9.52 22.20
CA THR A 43 17.87 8.22 21.73
C THR A 43 18.75 7.48 22.75
N GLU A 44 19.12 8.12 23.87
CA GLU A 44 19.71 7.50 25.07
C GLU A 44 18.84 6.36 25.64
N ASN A 45 17.52 6.44 25.44
CA ASN A 45 16.55 5.44 25.91
C ASN A 45 15.54 5.13 24.80
N MET A 46 15.81 4.07 24.04
CA MET A 46 14.94 3.58 22.96
C MET A 46 14.11 2.38 23.43
N LYS A 47 12.85 2.31 23.01
CA LYS A 47 11.94 1.18 23.26
C LYS A 47 11.62 0.46 21.94
N THR A 48 11.82 -0.85 21.94
CA THR A 48 11.41 -1.74 20.83
C THR A 48 9.90 -1.76 20.65
N ARG A 49 9.47 -1.87 19.38
CA ARG A 49 8.08 -2.04 18.95
C ARG A 49 8.01 -3.19 17.95
N CYS A 50 6.98 -4.02 18.08
CA CYS A 50 6.68 -5.08 17.11
C CYS A 50 5.71 -4.56 16.04
N VAL A 51 6.10 -4.64 14.77
CA VAL A 51 5.35 -4.16 13.61
C VAL A 51 5.26 -5.29 12.60
N GLY A 52 4.12 -5.98 12.55
CA GLY A 52 3.96 -7.17 11.71
C GLY A 52 4.94 -8.27 12.09
N ARG A 53 5.87 -8.61 11.19
CA ARG A 53 6.95 -9.61 11.42
C ARG A 53 8.31 -8.98 11.79
N PHE A 54 8.35 -7.66 11.97
CA PHE A 54 9.58 -6.87 12.17
C PHE A 54 9.61 -6.13 13.51
N LEU A 55 10.80 -5.69 13.90
CA LEU A 55 11.07 -4.85 15.06
C LEU A 55 11.71 -3.53 14.62
N ILE A 56 11.36 -2.46 15.34
CA ILE A 56 11.94 -1.12 15.24
C ILE A 56 12.07 -0.55 16.65
N ASP A 57 13.13 0.21 16.92
CA ASP A 57 13.31 0.92 18.19
C ASP A 57 13.02 2.42 17.98
N LEU A 58 12.32 3.03 18.94
CA LEU A 58 11.91 4.44 18.92
C LEU A 58 12.21 5.11 20.28
N PRO A 59 12.31 6.45 20.34
CA PRO A 59 12.44 7.16 21.61
C PRO A 59 11.40 6.72 22.65
N ALA A 60 11.82 6.59 23.91
CA ALA A 60 11.01 5.97 24.97
C ALA A 60 9.66 6.67 25.25
N ASP A 61 9.51 7.92 24.84
CA ASP A 61 8.32 8.77 24.99
C ASP A 61 7.50 8.94 23.69
N ALA A 62 7.96 8.35 22.57
CA ALA A 62 7.27 8.43 21.29
C ALA A 62 5.84 7.86 21.36
N GLN A 63 4.88 8.61 20.82
CA GLN A 63 3.45 8.27 20.83
C GLN A 63 3.13 7.36 19.65
N VAL A 64 3.20 6.04 19.87
CA VAL A 64 3.02 5.01 18.84
C VAL A 64 1.56 4.60 18.67
N THR A 65 1.08 4.50 17.43
CA THR A 65 -0.21 3.88 17.10
C THR A 65 -0.09 2.93 15.90
N MET A 66 -0.84 1.82 15.89
CA MET A 66 -0.94 0.92 14.74
C MET A 66 -2.25 1.16 13.97
N ARG A 67 -2.17 1.17 12.64
CA ARG A 67 -3.30 1.32 11.71
C ARG A 67 -3.10 0.42 10.49
N TYR A 68 -4.16 0.26 9.69
CA TYR A 68 -4.15 -0.54 8.45
C TYR A 68 -3.64 -1.97 8.63
N GLY A 69 -3.85 -2.52 9.83
CA GLY A 69 -3.66 -3.93 10.13
C GLY A 69 -4.67 -4.75 9.35
N ALA A 70 -4.22 -5.62 8.45
CA ALA A 70 -5.10 -6.53 7.70
C ALA A 70 -4.38 -7.81 7.31
N VAL A 71 -5.14 -8.89 7.15
CA VAL A 71 -4.70 -10.19 6.61
C VAL A 71 -5.72 -10.65 5.57
N GLY A 72 -5.31 -10.97 4.35
CA GLY A 72 -6.20 -11.43 3.28
C GLY A 72 -7.34 -10.44 2.93
N GLY A 73 -7.17 -9.14 3.20
CA GLY A 73 -8.21 -8.12 3.04
C GLY A 73 -9.21 -8.02 4.21
N PHE A 74 -9.03 -8.79 5.28
CA PHE A 74 -9.75 -8.63 6.53
C PHE A 74 -9.04 -7.61 7.43
N ASP A 75 -9.61 -6.41 7.57
CA ASP A 75 -9.11 -5.37 8.47
C ASP A 75 -9.19 -5.85 9.92
N ILE A 76 -8.11 -5.72 10.69
CA ILE A 76 -8.05 -6.01 12.12
C ILE A 76 -7.47 -4.79 12.85
N SER A 77 -8.27 -4.21 13.74
CA SER A 77 -7.93 -3.01 14.52
C SER A 77 -7.97 -3.29 16.03
N THR A 78 -7.04 -2.70 16.78
CA THR A 78 -6.94 -2.84 18.25
C THR A 78 -7.09 -1.51 18.96
N SER A 79 -7.71 -1.52 20.14
CA SER A 79 -7.74 -0.39 21.07
C SER A 79 -7.67 -0.89 22.51
N ASN A 80 -6.85 -0.26 23.35
CA ASN A 80 -6.84 -0.43 24.80
C ASN A 80 -7.62 0.69 25.54
N ALA A 81 -8.27 1.58 24.80
CA ALA A 81 -8.83 2.82 25.35
C ALA A 81 -10.27 2.70 25.91
N ASP A 82 -11.04 1.67 25.56
CA ASP A 82 -12.41 1.48 26.05
C ASP A 82 -12.48 0.57 27.29
N SER A 83 -13.43 0.86 28.17
CA SER A 83 -13.76 0.06 29.35
C SER A 83 -14.55 -1.22 29.00
N GLY A 84 -14.77 -2.10 29.97
CA GLY A 84 -15.62 -3.29 29.76
C GLY A 84 -17.07 -2.92 29.47
N GLU A 85 -17.59 -1.88 30.13
CA GLU A 85 -18.95 -1.39 29.98
C GLU A 85 -19.12 -0.60 28.67
N GLU A 86 -18.13 0.23 28.32
CA GLU A 86 -18.10 0.98 27.05
C GLU A 86 -18.04 0.03 25.84
N PHE A 87 -17.25 -1.05 25.92
CA PHE A 87 -17.26 -2.11 24.93
C PHE A 87 -18.62 -2.81 24.83
N ALA A 88 -19.23 -3.16 25.97
CA ALA A 88 -20.52 -3.84 26.00
C ALA A 88 -21.65 -2.98 25.42
N GLU A 89 -21.68 -1.68 25.73
CA GLU A 89 -22.65 -0.75 25.16
C GLU A 89 -22.37 -0.50 23.66
N ARG A 90 -21.10 -0.38 23.25
CA ARG A 90 -20.71 -0.27 21.83
C ARG A 90 -21.13 -1.51 21.04
N LEU A 91 -21.00 -2.70 21.62
CA LEU A 91 -21.44 -3.98 21.06
C LEU A 91 -22.97 -4.04 20.92
N ARG A 92 -23.70 -3.77 22.01
CA ARG A 92 -25.17 -3.76 22.06
C ARG A 92 -25.75 -2.77 21.04
N LYS A 93 -25.20 -1.55 20.99
CA LYS A 93 -25.60 -0.51 20.03
C LYS A 93 -25.37 -0.95 18.59
N ARG A 94 -24.23 -1.57 18.29
CA ARG A 94 -23.90 -2.02 16.93
C ARG A 94 -24.74 -3.22 16.48
N GLU A 95 -25.05 -4.14 17.39
CA GLU A 95 -25.98 -5.25 17.11
C GLU A 95 -27.38 -4.73 16.77
N LEU A 96 -27.91 -3.77 17.55
CA LEU A 96 -29.19 -3.12 17.28
C LEU A 96 -29.19 -2.33 15.96
N GLU A 97 -28.09 -1.65 15.63
CA GLU A 97 -27.93 -0.91 14.36
C GLU A 97 -27.99 -1.85 13.15
N ILE A 98 -27.31 -3.01 13.20
CA ILE A 98 -27.31 -3.99 12.11
C ILE A 98 -28.66 -4.71 12.03
N ALA A 99 -29.28 -5.04 13.17
CA ALA A 99 -30.59 -5.70 13.21
C ALA A 99 -31.74 -4.80 12.74
N GLY A 100 -31.64 -3.48 12.95
CA GLY A 100 -32.62 -2.49 12.47
C GLY A 100 -32.39 -2.00 11.04
N ALA A 101 -31.31 -2.40 10.37
CA ALA A 101 -31.00 -2.01 9.00
C ALA A 101 -31.64 -2.95 7.97
N VAL A 102 -31.84 -2.44 6.75
CA VAL A 102 -32.19 -3.23 5.56
C VAL A 102 -31.06 -3.20 4.53
N ASN A 103 -30.97 -4.23 3.69
CA ASN A 103 -30.02 -4.31 2.58
C ASN A 103 -30.58 -3.66 1.30
N GLU A 104 -29.81 -3.70 0.21
CA GLU A 104 -30.19 -3.16 -1.11
C GLU A 104 -31.35 -3.93 -1.78
N ASP A 105 -31.61 -5.18 -1.38
CA ASP A 105 -32.78 -5.98 -1.81
C ASP A 105 -34.05 -5.67 -0.97
N GLY A 106 -33.98 -4.74 -0.01
CA GLY A 106 -35.09 -4.38 0.90
C GLY A 106 -35.37 -5.40 2.02
N GLN A 107 -34.47 -6.36 2.22
CA GLN A 107 -34.56 -7.42 3.23
C GLN A 107 -33.81 -6.99 4.51
N PRO A 108 -34.08 -7.60 5.69
CA PRO A 108 -33.31 -7.34 6.92
C PRO A 108 -31.81 -7.53 6.71
N SER A 109 -30.98 -6.62 7.21
CA SER A 109 -29.54 -6.64 6.96
C SER A 109 -28.81 -7.73 7.73
N MET A 110 -29.28 -8.10 8.94
CA MET A 110 -28.66 -9.12 9.79
C MET A 110 -28.90 -10.54 9.23
N GLU A 111 -27.82 -11.23 8.86
CA GLU A 111 -27.84 -12.63 8.39
C GLU A 111 -27.51 -13.60 9.53
N ALA A 112 -26.54 -13.25 10.38
CA ALA A 112 -26.24 -13.98 11.61
C ALA A 112 -25.57 -13.09 12.66
N SER A 113 -25.99 -13.21 13.92
CA SER A 113 -25.23 -12.78 15.10
C SER A 113 -24.80 -14.04 15.86
N LYS A 114 -23.51 -14.18 16.17
CA LYS A 114 -22.94 -15.33 16.90
C LYS A 114 -22.00 -14.84 18.01
N GLU A 115 -22.05 -15.49 19.17
CA GLU A 115 -21.07 -15.30 20.24
C GLU A 115 -19.65 -15.69 19.77
N LEU A 116 -18.65 -14.92 20.19
CA LEU A 116 -17.25 -15.12 19.86
C LEU A 116 -16.43 -15.26 21.15
N ILE A 117 -15.81 -16.43 21.31
CA ILE A 117 -15.05 -16.81 22.50
C ILE A 117 -13.64 -17.21 22.06
N VAL A 118 -12.63 -16.46 22.51
CA VAL A 118 -11.21 -16.70 22.17
C VAL A 118 -10.38 -16.63 23.45
N GLY A 119 -10.14 -17.77 24.09
CA GLY A 119 -9.47 -17.83 25.39
C GLY A 119 -10.22 -17.04 26.48
N THR A 120 -9.62 -15.98 27.01
CA THR A 120 -10.27 -15.02 27.92
C THR A 120 -11.14 -13.98 27.22
N GLY A 121 -11.01 -13.84 25.89
CA GLY A 121 -11.76 -12.87 25.09
C GLY A 121 -13.23 -13.24 24.89
N ARG A 122 -14.13 -12.25 24.93
CA ARG A 122 -15.58 -12.38 24.72
C ARG A 122 -16.10 -11.29 23.76
N GLY A 123 -17.16 -11.57 23.02
CA GLY A 123 -17.75 -10.63 22.08
C GLY A 123 -18.64 -11.32 21.05
N LYS A 124 -18.85 -10.73 19.87
CA LYS A 124 -19.67 -11.31 18.80
C LYS A 124 -19.07 -11.15 17.40
N THR A 125 -19.51 -12.02 16.49
CA THR A 125 -19.41 -11.83 15.03
C THR A 125 -20.80 -11.54 14.45
N PHE A 126 -20.86 -10.63 13.50
CA PHE A 126 -22.03 -10.27 12.72
C PHE A 126 -21.76 -10.53 11.24
N VAL A 127 -22.58 -11.38 10.62
CA VAL A 127 -22.68 -11.52 9.17
C VAL A 127 -23.89 -10.68 8.75
N HIS A 128 -23.72 -9.75 7.81
CA HIS A 128 -24.79 -8.83 7.45
C HIS A 128 -24.67 -8.23 6.04
N ASN A 129 -25.68 -7.46 5.64
CA ASN A 129 -25.77 -6.71 4.39
C ASN A 129 -25.42 -7.52 3.14
N ARG A 130 -26.14 -8.62 2.91
CA ARG A 130 -26.02 -9.40 1.66
C ARG A 130 -26.34 -8.52 0.46
N ARG A 131 -25.51 -8.62 -0.58
CA ARG A 131 -25.67 -7.98 -1.88
C ARG A 131 -25.61 -9.03 -2.99
N ARG A 132 -26.49 -8.91 -3.98
CA ARG A 132 -26.56 -9.78 -5.16
C ARG A 132 -26.24 -9.01 -6.43
N THR A 133 -24.98 -8.98 -6.83
CA THR A 133 -24.56 -8.30 -8.05
C THR A 133 -24.74 -9.22 -9.25
N LYS A 134 -25.66 -8.87 -10.17
CA LYS A 134 -25.77 -9.53 -11.48
C LYS A 134 -24.63 -9.07 -12.37
N ILE A 135 -23.69 -9.96 -12.69
CA ILE A 135 -22.50 -9.68 -13.51
C ILE A 135 -22.72 -10.30 -14.89
N LEU A 136 -22.35 -9.56 -15.94
CA LEU A 136 -22.23 -10.10 -17.30
C LEU A 136 -20.79 -10.60 -17.47
N GLY A 137 -20.63 -11.92 -17.66
CA GLY A 137 -19.39 -12.52 -18.15
C GLY A 137 -19.54 -12.99 -19.60
N ASP A 138 -18.47 -13.56 -20.15
CA ASP A 138 -18.38 -13.94 -21.57
C ASP A 138 -19.47 -14.97 -21.98
N ASN A 139 -19.83 -15.86 -21.05
CA ASN A 139 -20.87 -16.87 -21.22
C ASN A 139 -22.26 -16.40 -20.73
N GLY A 140 -22.48 -15.10 -20.59
CA GLY A 140 -23.75 -14.51 -20.16
C GLY A 140 -23.78 -14.10 -18.68
N TYR A 141 -24.98 -14.00 -18.11
CA TYR A 141 -25.17 -13.45 -16.77
C TYR A 141 -25.01 -14.48 -15.65
N PHE A 142 -24.21 -14.15 -14.65
CA PHE A 142 -24.16 -14.85 -13.36
C PHE A 142 -24.43 -13.88 -12.20
N TYR A 143 -24.59 -14.41 -10.99
CA TYR A 143 -24.78 -13.63 -9.78
C TYR A 143 -23.59 -13.83 -8.83
N SER A 144 -23.00 -12.72 -8.38
CA SER A 144 -22.04 -12.70 -7.28
C SER A 144 -22.76 -12.32 -5.99
N GLU A 145 -22.77 -13.22 -5.00
CA GLU A 145 -23.21 -12.90 -3.65
C GLU A 145 -22.03 -12.40 -2.81
N ASN A 146 -22.20 -11.24 -2.18
CA ASN A 146 -21.24 -10.67 -1.23
C ASN A 146 -21.95 -10.34 0.09
N LEU A 147 -21.22 -10.48 1.19
CA LEU A 147 -21.64 -10.15 2.55
C LEU A 147 -20.66 -9.14 3.16
N GLN A 148 -21.10 -8.50 4.24
CA GLN A 148 -20.24 -7.82 5.19
C GLN A 148 -20.05 -8.71 6.43
N PHE A 149 -18.83 -8.70 6.96
CA PHE A 149 -18.52 -9.37 8.22
C PHE A 149 -17.87 -8.38 9.18
N LEU A 150 -18.36 -8.36 10.41
CA LEU A 150 -17.86 -7.53 11.51
C LEU A 150 -17.68 -8.41 12.75
N SER A 151 -16.50 -8.42 13.34
CA SER A 151 -16.26 -9.02 14.64
C SER A 151 -15.87 -7.96 15.67
N MET A 152 -16.44 -8.05 16.86
CA MET A 152 -16.10 -7.20 18.00
C MET A 152 -15.78 -8.12 19.18
N LEU A 153 -14.52 -8.15 19.60
CA LEU A 153 -13.96 -9.05 20.60
C LEU A 153 -13.23 -8.23 21.66
N ARG A 154 -13.37 -8.56 22.94
CA ARG A 154 -12.63 -7.93 24.02
C ARG A 154 -11.95 -8.95 24.93
N PHE A 155 -10.65 -8.77 25.11
CA PHE A 155 -9.86 -9.37 26.17
C PHE A 155 -9.72 -8.36 27.34
N PRO A 156 -9.27 -8.78 28.54
CA PRO A 156 -8.86 -7.83 29.58
C PRO A 156 -7.83 -6.83 29.02
N GLY A 157 -8.13 -5.53 29.10
CA GLY A 157 -7.25 -4.45 28.64
C GLY A 157 -7.20 -4.17 27.14
N VAL A 158 -7.79 -5.00 26.26
CA VAL A 158 -7.78 -4.73 24.80
C VAL A 158 -9.05 -5.21 24.10
N SER A 159 -9.65 -4.28 23.34
CA SER A 159 -10.68 -4.54 22.36
C SER A 159 -10.09 -4.70 20.96
N VAL A 160 -10.57 -5.68 20.22
CA VAL A 160 -10.25 -5.97 18.82
C VAL A 160 -11.53 -5.80 18.00
N THR A 161 -11.45 -5.07 16.88
CA THR A 161 -12.54 -4.95 15.90
C THR A 161 -12.01 -5.36 14.54
N GLY A 162 -12.59 -6.43 13.99
CA GLY A 162 -12.23 -7.00 12.69
C GLY A 162 -13.36 -6.76 11.68
N LYS A 163 -13.06 -6.44 10.43
CA LYS A 163 -14.06 -6.05 9.42
C LYS A 163 -13.64 -6.45 8.00
N ILE A 164 -14.62 -6.84 7.17
CA ILE A 164 -14.49 -6.85 5.71
C ILE A 164 -15.84 -6.47 5.06
N GLU A 165 -15.81 -5.63 4.03
CA GLU A 165 -17.03 -5.10 3.37
C GLU A 165 -17.53 -5.94 2.19
N TRP A 166 -16.71 -6.84 1.68
CA TRP A 166 -16.98 -7.65 0.50
C TRP A 166 -16.35 -9.03 0.70
N VAL A 167 -17.15 -9.99 1.18
CA VAL A 167 -16.73 -11.38 1.36
C VAL A 167 -17.80 -12.33 0.82
N ALA A 168 -17.39 -13.30 -0.02
CA ALA A 168 -18.30 -14.32 -0.51
C ALA A 168 -18.63 -15.34 0.61
N PRO A 169 -19.86 -15.89 0.68
CA PRO A 169 -20.34 -16.68 1.83
C PRO A 169 -19.42 -17.82 2.30
N GLY A 170 -18.70 -18.49 1.39
CA GLY A 170 -17.80 -19.60 1.73
C GLY A 170 -16.57 -19.23 2.57
N TYR A 171 -16.20 -17.95 2.65
CA TYR A 171 -15.01 -17.49 3.39
C TYR A 171 -15.31 -17.03 4.83
N ILE A 172 -16.58 -16.91 5.23
CA ILE A 172 -17.01 -16.40 6.54
C ILE A 172 -16.41 -17.21 7.72
N ASP A 173 -16.37 -18.54 7.59
CA ASP A 173 -15.79 -19.39 8.63
C ASP A 173 -14.25 -19.26 8.69
N GLY A 174 -13.59 -18.90 7.58
CA GLY A 174 -12.17 -18.59 7.53
C GLY A 174 -11.82 -17.34 8.34
N LEU A 175 -12.62 -16.28 8.24
CA LEU A 175 -12.49 -15.08 9.09
C LEU A 175 -12.62 -15.43 10.59
N THR A 176 -13.55 -16.32 10.90
CA THR A 176 -13.75 -16.81 12.28
C THR A 176 -12.57 -17.66 12.76
N ARG A 177 -11.94 -18.45 11.87
CA ARG A 177 -10.69 -19.17 12.15
C ARG A 177 -9.47 -18.25 12.29
N ILE A 178 -9.40 -17.13 11.56
CA ILE A 178 -8.37 -16.09 11.78
C ILE A 178 -8.50 -15.50 13.18
N LEU A 179 -9.72 -15.11 13.59
CA LEU A 179 -9.97 -14.50 14.90
C LEU A 179 -9.59 -15.38 16.09
N SER A 180 -9.67 -16.71 15.97
CA SER A 180 -9.28 -17.64 17.04
C SER A 180 -7.76 -17.76 17.24
N ARG A 181 -6.94 -17.17 16.35
CA ARG A 181 -5.47 -17.11 16.46
C ARG A 181 -4.97 -15.83 17.15
N ILE A 182 -5.86 -14.94 17.58
CA ILE A 182 -5.50 -13.66 18.19
C ILE A 182 -5.15 -13.86 19.67
N ARG A 183 -3.91 -13.49 20.05
CA ARG A 183 -3.45 -13.41 21.44
C ARG A 183 -3.18 -11.96 21.83
N PRO A 184 -3.67 -11.46 22.98
CA PRO A 184 -3.26 -10.15 23.50
C PRO A 184 -1.78 -10.14 23.91
N LEU A 185 -1.12 -9.01 23.67
CA LEU A 185 0.25 -8.74 24.10
C LEU A 185 0.23 -7.87 25.36
N ALA A 186 1.17 -8.10 26.29
CA ALA A 186 1.41 -7.16 27.39
C ALA A 186 2.15 -5.89 26.89
N ASP A 187 2.08 -4.79 27.64
CA ASP A 187 2.69 -3.52 27.26
C ASP A 187 4.22 -3.64 27.11
N GLY A 188 4.71 -3.46 25.88
CA GLY A 188 6.13 -3.64 25.54
C GLY A 188 6.58 -5.09 25.34
N GLU A 189 5.67 -6.06 25.35
CA GLU A 189 5.98 -7.46 25.04
C GLU A 189 6.48 -7.60 23.59
N ILE A 190 7.62 -8.29 23.42
CA ILE A 190 8.09 -8.74 22.11
C ILE A 190 7.81 -10.24 22.00
N PRO A 191 6.77 -10.66 21.24
CA PRO A 191 6.38 -12.06 21.14
C PRO A 191 7.45 -12.93 20.48
N ARG A 192 7.62 -14.16 20.97
CA ARG A 192 8.65 -15.12 20.49
C ARG A 192 8.07 -16.23 19.63
N GLU A 193 6.76 -16.40 19.60
CA GLU A 193 6.09 -17.26 18.63
C GLU A 193 6.10 -16.64 17.22
N SER A 194 5.81 -17.47 16.20
CA SER A 194 5.58 -16.99 14.83
C SER A 194 4.18 -16.39 14.69
N GLY A 195 4.07 -15.27 13.97
CA GLY A 195 2.80 -14.54 13.79
C GLY A 195 2.97 -13.03 13.56
N PHE A 196 1.86 -12.35 13.25
CA PHE A 196 1.82 -10.96 12.83
C PHE A 196 1.39 -10.01 13.97
N CYS A 197 2.25 -9.05 14.34
CA CYS A 197 1.99 -8.06 15.38
C CYS A 197 1.11 -6.91 14.87
N LEU A 198 -0.02 -6.72 15.55
CA LEU A 198 -1.02 -5.67 15.29
C LEU A 198 -1.16 -4.73 16.51
N GLY A 199 -0.04 -4.29 17.06
CA GLY A 199 0.01 -3.39 18.21
C GLY A 199 -0.23 -4.11 19.54
N HIS A 200 -1.47 -4.15 20.01
CA HIS A 200 -1.82 -4.75 21.31
C HIS A 200 -2.12 -6.26 21.22
N VAL A 201 -2.01 -6.86 20.03
CA VAL A 201 -2.21 -8.30 19.80
C VAL A 201 -1.19 -8.86 18.82
N ILE A 202 -0.96 -10.17 18.87
CA ILE A 202 -0.35 -10.96 17.80
C ILE A 202 -1.40 -11.92 17.22
N LEU A 203 -1.42 -12.03 15.89
CA LEU A 203 -2.14 -13.08 15.17
C LEU A 203 -1.18 -14.25 14.93
N GLN A 204 -1.44 -15.42 15.54
CA GLN A 204 -0.49 -16.53 15.60
C GLN A 204 -0.55 -17.47 14.38
N ASP A 205 0.61 -17.85 13.85
CA ASP A 205 0.71 -18.69 12.66
C ASP A 205 0.31 -20.17 12.90
N PRO A 206 -0.09 -20.92 11.85
CA PRO A 206 -0.57 -20.43 10.56
C PRO A 206 -2.05 -20.00 10.61
N TYR A 207 -2.49 -19.26 9.58
CA TYR A 207 -3.88 -18.93 9.29
C TYR A 207 -4.15 -19.02 7.78
N GLU A 208 -5.37 -18.69 7.35
CA GLU A 208 -5.75 -18.65 5.93
C GLU A 208 -5.41 -17.28 5.32
N HIS A 209 -4.94 -17.27 4.07
CA HIS A 209 -4.40 -16.09 3.37
C HIS A 209 -3.14 -15.51 4.04
N ASP A 210 -2.26 -16.42 4.46
CA ASP A 210 -0.93 -16.19 5.05
C ASP A 210 0.13 -15.64 4.08
N ASN A 211 -0.30 -15.09 2.93
CA ASN A 211 0.54 -14.45 1.92
C ASN A 211 0.27 -12.94 1.74
N VAL A 212 -0.83 -12.41 2.27
CA VAL A 212 -1.20 -10.98 2.16
C VAL A 212 -1.43 -10.39 3.54
N GLU A 213 -0.47 -9.62 4.03
CA GLU A 213 -0.47 -8.99 5.35
C GLU A 213 -0.09 -7.51 5.21
N SER A 214 -0.84 -6.61 5.86
CA SER A 214 -0.47 -5.20 5.94
C SER A 214 -0.54 -4.68 7.37
N VAL A 215 0.38 -3.78 7.73
CA VAL A 215 0.28 -2.94 8.92
C VAL A 215 1.11 -1.68 8.73
N VAL A 216 0.65 -0.56 9.32
CA VAL A 216 1.44 0.67 9.42
C VAL A 216 1.49 1.12 10.87
N MET A 217 2.72 1.24 11.39
CA MET A 217 3.01 1.96 12.62
C MET A 217 3.16 3.45 12.31
N PHE A 218 2.52 4.31 13.09
CA PHE A 218 2.77 5.74 13.14
C PHE A 218 3.33 6.13 14.51
N ALA A 219 4.29 7.04 14.57
CA ALA A 219 4.83 7.59 15.82
C ALA A 219 5.11 9.09 15.70
N GLY A 220 4.73 9.86 16.73
CA GLY A 220 5.08 11.27 16.89
C GLY A 220 5.94 11.49 18.15
N ILE A 221 6.83 12.49 18.12
CA ILE A 221 7.78 12.76 19.21
C ILE A 221 7.28 13.93 20.09
N PRO A 222 7.18 13.76 21.42
CA PRO A 222 6.84 14.86 22.32
C PRO A 222 7.77 16.07 22.18
N GLY A 223 7.21 17.28 22.18
CA GLY A 223 7.96 18.52 21.95
C GLY A 223 8.34 18.80 20.48
N HIS A 224 8.19 17.81 19.59
CA HIS A 224 8.50 17.88 18.16
C HIS A 224 7.26 17.51 17.31
N PRO A 225 6.16 18.26 17.42
CA PRO A 225 4.86 17.89 16.83
C PRO A 225 4.79 17.99 15.30
N ASP A 226 5.83 18.54 14.66
CA ASP A 226 6.00 18.52 13.21
C ASP A 226 6.71 17.24 12.71
N VAL A 227 7.37 16.50 13.61
CA VAL A 227 8.12 15.28 13.29
C VAL A 227 7.20 14.07 13.34
N ASN A 228 7.11 13.36 12.22
CA ASN A 228 6.25 12.20 12.03
C ASN A 228 7.08 11.02 11.52
N ILE A 229 6.94 9.85 12.14
CA ILE A 229 7.59 8.61 11.75
C ILE A 229 6.51 7.61 11.33
N ALA A 230 6.71 6.92 10.21
CA ALA A 230 5.86 5.83 9.77
C ALA A 230 6.71 4.61 9.37
N LEU A 231 6.31 3.41 9.81
CA LEU A 231 6.85 2.15 9.29
C LEU A 231 5.70 1.31 8.74
N SER A 232 5.70 1.06 7.43
CA SER A 232 4.79 0.11 6.80
C SER A 232 5.48 -1.23 6.53
N SER A 233 4.71 -2.30 6.62
CA SER A 233 5.06 -3.66 6.20
C SER A 233 3.89 -4.21 5.39
N MET A 234 4.13 -4.59 4.13
CA MET A 234 3.10 -5.06 3.21
C MET A 234 3.60 -6.27 2.38
N SER A 235 3.06 -7.47 2.62
CA SER A 235 3.26 -8.65 1.76
C SER A 235 2.15 -8.79 0.71
N GLY A 236 2.34 -9.69 -0.26
CA GLY A 236 1.40 -9.88 -1.37
C GLY A 236 1.39 -8.74 -2.38
N THR A 237 2.23 -7.71 -2.21
CA THR A 237 2.34 -6.60 -3.16
C THR A 237 3.12 -7.03 -4.40
N GLY A 238 2.54 -6.83 -5.58
CA GLY A 238 3.20 -7.10 -6.85
C GLY A 238 4.48 -6.27 -7.08
N PRO A 239 5.37 -6.72 -7.99
CA PRO A 239 6.66 -6.09 -8.23
C PRO A 239 6.51 -4.66 -8.72
N ALA A 240 7.10 -3.71 -8.00
CA ALA A 240 7.15 -2.29 -8.32
C ALA A 240 8.60 -1.83 -8.52
N PRO A 241 8.86 -0.76 -9.33
CA PRO A 241 10.18 -0.16 -9.39
C PRO A 241 10.61 0.38 -8.02
N GLY A 242 11.93 0.36 -7.75
CA GLY A 242 12.52 0.86 -6.50
C GLY A 242 12.20 2.33 -6.19
N LEU A 243 12.39 2.73 -4.94
CA LEU A 243 12.25 4.10 -4.45
C LEU A 243 13.02 5.10 -5.34
N LEU A 244 14.28 4.83 -5.66
CA LEU A 244 15.12 5.72 -6.48
C LEU A 244 14.61 5.78 -7.93
N ALA A 245 14.27 4.63 -8.51
CA ALA A 245 13.74 4.56 -9.88
C ALA A 245 12.39 5.29 -10.02
N ARG A 246 11.53 5.25 -8.99
CA ARG A 246 10.29 6.03 -8.94
C ARG A 246 10.56 7.51 -8.70
N HIS A 247 11.54 7.85 -7.87
CA HIS A 247 11.93 9.24 -7.57
C HIS A 247 12.50 9.95 -8.80
N ALA A 248 13.47 9.36 -9.50
CA ALA A 248 14.00 9.89 -10.75
C ALA A 248 12.88 10.18 -11.77
N LYS A 249 11.98 9.21 -11.98
CA LYS A 249 10.80 9.36 -12.85
C LYS A 249 9.80 10.43 -12.38
N ALA A 250 9.76 10.75 -11.08
CA ALA A 250 8.97 11.86 -10.55
C ALA A 250 9.68 13.21 -10.76
N VAL A 251 11.00 13.28 -10.55
CA VAL A 251 11.83 14.46 -10.78
C VAL A 251 11.83 14.87 -12.26
N ASP A 252 11.95 13.93 -13.19
CA ASP A 252 11.88 14.18 -14.64
C ASP A 252 10.55 14.84 -15.05
N ARG A 253 9.47 14.48 -14.36
CA ARG A 253 8.11 15.01 -14.59
C ARG A 253 7.81 16.28 -13.79
N ALA A 254 8.68 16.68 -12.86
CA ALA A 254 8.45 17.79 -11.95
C ALA A 254 8.76 19.15 -12.61
N PRO A 255 7.82 20.12 -12.55
CA PRO A 255 8.08 21.51 -12.95
C PRO A 255 9.32 22.09 -12.27
N VAL A 256 10.03 22.99 -12.95
CA VAL A 256 11.30 23.57 -12.47
C VAL A 256 11.17 24.16 -11.06
N PHE A 257 10.06 24.83 -10.74
CA PHE A 257 9.84 25.41 -9.41
C PHE A 257 9.73 24.35 -8.30
N MET A 258 9.23 23.14 -8.59
CA MET A 258 9.23 22.03 -7.63
C MET A 258 10.64 21.46 -7.47
N ARG A 259 11.37 21.25 -8.57
CA ARG A 259 12.76 20.77 -8.52
C ARG A 259 13.68 21.71 -7.74
N LEU A 260 13.47 23.02 -7.86
CA LEU A 260 14.19 24.05 -7.08
C LEU A 260 13.74 24.12 -5.60
N ALA A 261 12.60 23.53 -5.24
CA ALA A 261 12.13 23.47 -3.85
C ALA A 261 12.74 22.29 -3.06
N PHE A 262 13.30 21.28 -3.73
CA PHE A 262 13.93 20.13 -3.07
C PHE A 262 15.45 20.15 -3.22
N SER A 263 16.17 19.91 -2.12
CA SER A 263 17.59 19.52 -2.16
C SER A 263 17.70 18.02 -1.87
N HIS A 264 18.34 17.27 -2.76
CA HIS A 264 18.69 15.88 -2.48
C HIS A 264 19.89 15.89 -1.52
N LEU A 265 19.76 15.26 -0.35
CA LEU A 265 20.82 15.17 0.67
C LEU A 265 21.49 13.79 0.65
N ARG A 266 20.72 12.72 0.37
CA ARG A 266 21.20 11.37 0.07
C ARG A 266 20.28 10.68 -0.93
N GLU A 267 20.86 9.84 -1.78
CA GLU A 267 20.13 9.05 -2.78
C GLU A 267 21.02 7.85 -3.17
N HIS A 268 20.83 6.68 -2.53
CA HIS A 268 21.65 5.49 -2.78
C HIS A 268 21.02 4.19 -2.28
N GLU A 269 21.51 3.04 -2.77
CA GLU A 269 21.23 1.74 -2.16
C GLU A 269 21.80 1.70 -0.72
N ARG A 270 21.02 1.20 0.24
CA ARG A 270 21.38 1.10 1.65
C ARG A 270 20.86 -0.21 2.24
N ALA A 271 21.75 -1.15 2.53
CA ALA A 271 21.42 -2.31 3.34
C ALA A 271 21.31 -1.95 4.83
N VAL A 272 20.33 -2.53 5.54
CA VAL A 272 20.05 -2.29 6.96
C VAL A 272 19.90 -3.64 7.66
N ASN A 273 20.82 -3.99 8.56
CA ASN A 273 20.82 -5.28 9.28
C ASN A 273 20.66 -6.52 8.36
N GLY A 274 21.21 -6.47 7.15
CA GLY A 274 21.09 -7.52 6.13
C GLY A 274 19.85 -7.42 5.22
N LEU A 275 18.90 -6.53 5.53
CA LEU A 275 17.77 -6.22 4.65
C LEU A 275 18.26 -5.33 3.49
N PRO A 276 18.06 -5.71 2.21
CA PRO A 276 18.39 -4.85 1.08
C PRO A 276 17.34 -3.76 0.92
N GLY A 277 17.76 -2.53 0.61
CA GLY A 277 16.84 -1.42 0.39
C GLY A 277 17.52 -0.20 -0.21
N GLU A 278 16.74 0.85 -0.41
CA GLU A 278 17.15 2.12 -1.01
C GLU A 278 16.86 3.26 -0.03
N GLU A 279 17.79 4.21 0.13
CA GLU A 279 17.64 5.41 0.94
C GLU A 279 17.53 6.67 0.07
N LEU A 280 16.52 7.48 0.37
CA LEU A 280 16.30 8.81 -0.21
C LEU A 280 16.08 9.82 0.92
N VAL A 281 16.87 10.89 0.94
CA VAL A 281 16.73 11.98 1.91
C VAL A 281 16.65 13.31 1.17
N LEU A 282 15.55 14.04 1.40
CA LEU A 282 15.26 15.33 0.77
C LEU A 282 15.07 16.43 1.83
N ARG A 283 15.62 17.61 1.57
CA ARG A 283 15.21 18.87 2.24
C ARG A 283 14.20 19.60 1.37
N ALA A 284 13.04 19.92 1.93
CA ALA A 284 11.97 20.66 1.25
C ALA A 284 11.99 22.14 1.67
N ARG A 285 11.87 23.05 0.70
CA ARG A 285 11.78 24.50 0.91
C ARG A 285 10.42 25.02 0.44
N GLU A 286 9.58 25.34 1.40
CA GLU A 286 8.16 25.62 1.16
C GLU A 286 7.89 27.07 0.73
N PRO A 287 6.82 27.35 -0.06
CA PRO A 287 6.51 28.70 -0.54
C PRO A 287 6.20 29.74 0.55
N ASN A 288 5.93 29.30 1.78
CA ASN A 288 5.79 30.16 2.96
C ASN A 288 7.11 30.43 3.69
N PHE A 289 8.24 30.06 3.08
CA PHE A 289 9.60 30.19 3.62
C PHE A 289 9.90 29.33 4.86
N THR A 290 9.20 28.22 5.06
CA THR A 290 9.60 27.16 6.01
C THR A 290 10.47 26.08 5.34
N THR A 291 11.24 25.36 6.15
CA THR A 291 12.04 24.19 5.71
C THR A 291 11.58 22.95 6.47
N GLY A 292 11.31 21.89 5.72
CA GLY A 292 11.07 20.54 6.22
C GLY A 292 12.07 19.53 5.65
N TYR A 293 12.02 18.30 6.13
CA TYR A 293 12.85 17.20 5.64
C TYR A 293 11.99 15.94 5.47
N SER A 294 12.30 15.11 4.47
CA SER A 294 11.70 13.80 4.26
C SER A 294 12.81 12.77 4.08
N PHE A 295 12.88 11.82 5.00
CA PHE A 295 13.80 10.68 4.98
C PHE A 295 12.98 9.43 4.68
N GLN A 296 13.41 8.64 3.70
CA GLN A 296 12.74 7.41 3.31
C GLN A 296 13.77 6.29 3.11
N TRP A 297 13.47 5.11 3.66
CA TRP A 297 14.16 3.86 3.36
C TRP A 297 13.13 2.82 2.95
N GLU A 298 13.33 2.17 1.80
CA GLU A 298 12.40 1.16 1.30
C GLU A 298 13.12 -0.13 0.87
N MET A 299 12.65 -1.26 1.39
CA MET A 299 12.91 -2.59 0.86
C MET A 299 11.75 -2.99 -0.05
N ALA A 300 12.02 -3.27 -1.32
CA ALA A 300 10.98 -3.58 -2.32
C ALA A 300 10.17 -4.84 -1.97
N GLY A 301 10.80 -5.82 -1.31
CA GLY A 301 10.17 -7.07 -0.88
C GLY A 301 10.03 -8.10 -2.00
N ASN A 302 9.31 -9.18 -1.68
CA ASN A 302 8.92 -10.28 -2.55
C ASN A 302 7.39 -10.48 -2.41
N GLN A 303 6.70 -10.66 -3.53
CA GLN A 303 5.24 -10.83 -3.54
C GLN A 303 4.82 -12.12 -2.80
N ASP A 304 5.60 -13.19 -2.96
CA ASP A 304 5.26 -14.54 -2.50
C ASP A 304 5.82 -14.90 -1.10
N ASP A 305 6.41 -13.94 -0.36
CA ASP A 305 7.06 -14.19 0.94
C ASP A 305 6.73 -13.12 1.99
N VAL A 306 6.01 -13.50 3.04
CA VAL A 306 5.65 -12.62 4.17
C VAL A 306 6.81 -12.28 5.11
N HIS A 307 7.93 -13.01 5.03
CA HIS A 307 9.16 -12.69 5.76
C HIS A 307 10.06 -11.71 4.97
N ALA A 308 9.79 -11.50 3.68
CA ALA A 308 10.36 -10.43 2.85
C ALA A 308 9.27 -9.49 2.29
N PRO A 309 8.39 -8.89 3.12
CA PRO A 309 7.37 -7.97 2.65
C PRO A 309 8.01 -6.65 2.16
N ARG A 310 7.26 -5.85 1.40
CA ARG A 310 7.67 -4.47 1.14
C ARG A 310 7.68 -3.69 2.44
N LEU A 311 8.86 -3.26 2.89
CA LEU A 311 9.05 -2.43 4.07
C LEU A 311 9.31 -0.99 3.62
N LYS A 312 8.66 -0.02 4.27
CA LYS A 312 8.99 1.39 4.09
C LYS A 312 9.04 2.10 5.44
N LEU A 313 10.22 2.64 5.78
CA LEU A 313 10.37 3.62 6.86
C LEU A 313 10.32 5.03 6.26
N GLU A 314 9.51 5.89 6.84
CA GLU A 314 9.45 7.31 6.53
C GLU A 314 9.65 8.11 7.82
N LEU A 315 10.42 9.20 7.75
CA LEU A 315 10.56 10.18 8.81
C LEU A 315 10.50 11.58 8.18
N GLU A 316 9.42 12.31 8.48
CA GLU A 316 9.17 13.66 7.96
C GLU A 316 9.24 14.71 9.07
N SER A 317 9.54 15.96 8.72
CA SER A 317 9.44 17.11 9.63
C SER A 317 9.10 18.40 8.89
N GLY A 318 8.68 19.43 9.63
CA GLY A 318 8.00 20.61 9.07
C GLY A 318 6.54 20.34 8.67
N VAL A 319 5.98 19.18 9.02
CA VAL A 319 4.56 18.84 8.80
C VAL A 319 3.69 19.62 9.79
N ASN A 320 2.49 20.05 9.40
CA ASN A 320 1.58 20.68 10.35
C ASN A 320 0.88 19.62 11.24
N PRO A 321 0.91 19.73 12.58
CA PRO A 321 0.18 18.81 13.46
C PRO A 321 -1.35 18.90 13.31
N VAL A 322 -1.87 20.00 12.75
CA VAL A 322 -3.28 20.12 12.36
C VAL A 322 -3.43 19.66 10.92
N SER A 323 -4.21 18.59 10.71
CA SER A 323 -4.53 18.06 9.38
C SER A 323 -5.11 19.14 8.45
N GLY A 324 -4.54 19.27 7.24
CA GLY A 324 -4.86 20.33 6.28
C GLY A 324 -4.22 21.69 6.57
N GLY A 325 -3.44 21.83 7.66
CA GLY A 325 -2.65 23.03 7.96
C GLY A 325 -1.49 23.22 6.99
N LYS A 326 -1.00 24.47 6.89
CA LYS A 326 0.17 24.80 6.05
C LYS A 326 1.46 24.25 6.67
N PRO A 327 2.46 23.81 5.88
CA PRO A 327 3.77 23.41 6.38
C PRO A 327 4.37 24.42 7.37
N VAL A 328 5.10 23.90 8.36
CA VAL A 328 5.73 24.69 9.43
C VAL A 328 7.26 24.60 9.31
N GLN A 329 7.98 25.45 10.04
CA GLN A 329 9.43 25.31 10.15
C GLN A 329 9.73 24.09 11.01
N SER A 330 10.57 23.17 10.52
CA SER A 330 11.00 22.01 11.29
C SER A 330 11.65 22.42 12.62
N THR A 331 11.31 21.71 13.70
CA THR A 331 11.76 22.00 15.08
C THR A 331 13.13 21.40 15.44
N LEU A 332 13.78 20.75 14.47
CA LEU A 332 15.15 20.22 14.56
C LEU A 332 15.97 20.70 13.35
N THR A 333 17.28 20.84 13.51
CA THR A 333 18.19 21.11 12.40
C THR A 333 18.44 19.86 11.54
N GLU A 334 18.95 20.06 10.31
CA GLU A 334 19.28 18.99 9.36
C GLU A 334 20.17 17.90 9.99
N GLU A 335 21.16 18.31 10.77
CA GLU A 335 22.16 17.43 11.37
C GLU A 335 21.64 16.71 12.62
N ALA A 336 20.61 17.23 13.29
CA ALA A 336 19.90 16.57 14.37
C ALA A 336 18.88 15.55 13.81
N MET A 337 18.20 15.92 12.71
CA MET A 337 17.32 15.02 11.95
C MET A 337 18.08 13.80 11.41
N PHE A 338 19.32 13.98 10.91
CA PHE A 338 20.18 12.84 10.55
C PHE A 338 20.52 11.93 11.73
N GLU A 339 20.87 12.46 12.91
CA GLU A 339 21.17 11.64 14.10
C GLU A 339 19.96 10.83 14.57
N LEU A 340 18.75 11.43 14.50
CA LEU A 340 17.49 10.75 14.81
C LEU A 340 17.18 9.66 13.77
N TRP A 341 17.36 9.96 12.48
CA TRP A 341 17.18 9.01 11.39
C TRP A 341 18.10 7.80 11.54
N GLU A 342 19.41 8.01 11.70
CA GLU A 342 20.38 6.92 11.87
C GLU A 342 20.01 6.03 13.07
N SER A 343 19.64 6.62 14.20
CA SER A 343 19.24 5.90 15.42
C SER A 343 18.00 5.01 15.23
N ILE A 344 17.07 5.40 14.35
CA ILE A 344 15.83 4.68 14.08
C ILE A 344 16.01 3.67 12.94
N VAL A 345 16.56 4.07 11.79
CA VAL A 345 16.66 3.19 10.61
C VAL A 345 17.58 2.00 10.88
N THR A 346 18.72 2.20 11.56
CA THR A 346 19.64 1.11 11.92
C THR A 346 19.07 0.12 12.93
N SER A 347 17.92 0.40 13.54
CA SER A 347 17.23 -0.55 14.41
C SER A 347 16.37 -1.58 13.65
N ILE A 348 15.96 -1.31 12.40
CA ILE A 348 15.00 -2.16 11.69
C ILE A 348 15.56 -3.56 11.48
N ARG A 349 14.82 -4.58 11.93
CA ARG A 349 15.26 -5.99 11.93
C ARG A 349 14.06 -6.95 11.91
N PRO A 350 14.16 -8.15 11.32
CA PRO A 350 13.15 -9.20 11.51
C PRO A 350 12.95 -9.52 13.00
N ARG A 351 11.74 -9.90 13.42
CA ARG A 351 11.51 -10.38 14.79
C ARG A 351 12.08 -11.79 14.94
N PRO A 352 12.94 -12.06 15.95
CA PRO A 352 13.36 -13.41 16.28
C PRO A 352 12.15 -14.22 16.78
N ALA A 353 11.61 -15.07 15.91
CA ALA A 353 10.52 -15.99 16.21
C ALA A 353 11.02 -17.43 16.21
N ALA A 354 10.54 -18.24 17.15
CA ALA A 354 10.63 -19.68 17.03
C ALA A 354 9.77 -20.14 15.83
N PRO A 355 10.23 -21.13 15.03
CA PRO A 355 9.43 -21.69 13.95
C PRO A 355 8.10 -22.21 14.51
N ALA A 356 7.01 -22.00 13.77
CA ALA A 356 5.68 -22.37 14.23
C ALA A 356 5.62 -23.85 14.63
N ALA A 357 5.11 -24.16 15.82
CA ALA A 357 5.10 -25.52 16.39
C ALA A 357 4.26 -26.55 15.60
N ASN A 358 3.57 -26.10 14.55
CA ASN A 358 3.09 -26.94 13.44
C ASN A 358 3.36 -26.22 12.11
N THR A 359 4.62 -26.20 11.68
CA THR A 359 4.92 -26.07 10.25
C THR A 359 4.10 -27.14 9.52
N LYS A 360 3.26 -26.77 8.55
CA LYS A 360 2.90 -27.74 7.51
C LYS A 360 4.24 -28.27 6.97
N PRO A 361 4.46 -29.59 6.87
CA PRO A 361 5.68 -30.08 6.25
C PRO A 361 5.77 -29.46 4.86
N ASP A 362 6.93 -28.86 4.55
CA ASP A 362 7.18 -28.21 3.26
C ASP A 362 6.76 -29.18 2.15
N ARG A 363 5.77 -28.77 1.35
CA ARG A 363 5.01 -29.70 0.50
C ARG A 363 6.02 -30.26 -0.51
N PRO A 364 6.34 -31.57 -0.47
CA PRO A 364 7.57 -32.10 -1.07
C PRO A 364 7.65 -31.69 -2.53
N ALA A 365 8.60 -30.80 -2.82
CA ALA A 365 8.50 -29.86 -3.93
C ALA A 365 8.41 -30.58 -5.28
N VAL A 366 7.19 -30.66 -5.82
CA VAL A 366 6.75 -31.52 -6.95
C VAL A 366 7.85 -31.76 -7.97
N ALA A 367 8.21 -33.02 -8.21
CA ALA A 367 9.38 -33.35 -9.02
C ALA A 367 9.21 -32.91 -10.49
N LEU A 368 10.31 -32.56 -11.15
CA LEU A 368 10.30 -32.48 -12.61
C LEU A 368 10.01 -33.89 -13.17
N GLY A 369 9.11 -33.99 -14.13
CA GLY A 369 8.55 -35.26 -14.62
C GLY A 369 7.29 -35.73 -13.88
N THR A 370 6.89 -35.12 -12.75
CA THR A 370 5.54 -35.38 -12.20
C THR A 370 4.50 -35.00 -13.24
N SER A 371 3.58 -35.93 -13.49
CA SER A 371 2.53 -35.80 -14.50
C SER A 371 1.14 -35.76 -13.87
N VAL A 372 0.24 -34.98 -14.46
CA VAL A 372 -1.10 -34.66 -13.96
C VAL A 372 -2.07 -34.63 -15.16
N LEU A 373 -3.32 -35.05 -14.96
CA LEU A 373 -4.33 -35.13 -16.02
C LEU A 373 -5.16 -33.83 -16.13
N ALA A 374 -5.67 -33.57 -17.33
CA ALA A 374 -6.67 -32.53 -17.56
C ALA A 374 -7.89 -32.72 -16.64
N GLY A 375 -8.41 -31.62 -16.09
CA GLY A 375 -9.48 -31.62 -15.09
C GLY A 375 -9.00 -31.72 -13.64
N GLU A 376 -7.77 -32.17 -13.37
CA GLU A 376 -7.18 -32.12 -12.02
C GLU A 376 -6.67 -30.70 -11.67
N THR A 377 -6.41 -30.45 -10.38
CA THR A 377 -5.83 -29.18 -9.92
C THR A 377 -4.31 -29.18 -10.07
N CYS A 378 -3.76 -28.16 -10.74
CA CYS A 378 -2.32 -27.95 -10.90
C CYS A 378 -1.61 -27.91 -9.53
N PRO A 379 -0.70 -28.86 -9.23
CA PRO A 379 -0.10 -28.98 -7.90
C PRO A 379 1.09 -28.03 -7.70
N GLN A 380 1.63 -27.42 -8.76
CA GLN A 380 2.87 -26.64 -8.74
C GLN A 380 2.91 -25.64 -9.91
N THR A 381 3.18 -24.37 -9.61
CA THR A 381 3.43 -23.34 -10.63
C THR A 381 4.68 -23.71 -11.43
N GLY A 382 4.59 -23.65 -12.76
CA GLY A 382 5.71 -23.94 -13.65
C GLY A 382 5.33 -24.10 -15.12
N TRP A 383 6.30 -24.55 -15.91
CA TRP A 383 6.09 -24.94 -17.30
C TRP A 383 5.76 -26.42 -17.39
N TRP A 384 4.62 -26.73 -17.99
CA TRP A 384 4.10 -28.07 -18.19
C TRP A 384 4.12 -28.42 -19.68
N HIS A 385 4.44 -29.67 -19.99
CA HIS A 385 4.55 -30.19 -21.34
C HIS A 385 3.36 -31.10 -21.65
N CYS A 386 2.67 -30.85 -22.77
CA CYS A 386 1.54 -31.64 -23.23
C CYS A 386 2.03 -32.94 -23.90
N GLY A 387 1.66 -34.09 -23.32
CA GLY A 387 2.00 -35.43 -23.83
C GLY A 387 1.22 -35.84 -25.09
N ASP A 388 0.09 -35.20 -25.37
CA ASP A 388 -0.78 -35.52 -26.51
C ASP A 388 -0.27 -34.92 -27.85
N GLY A 389 0.76 -34.07 -27.81
CA GLY A 389 1.37 -33.44 -28.99
C GLY A 389 2.54 -34.22 -29.58
N GLY A 390 2.76 -34.10 -30.89
CA GLY A 390 3.86 -34.73 -31.62
C GLY A 390 3.42 -35.41 -32.91
N ASN A 391 4.35 -36.06 -33.62
CA ASN A 391 4.07 -36.90 -34.81
C ASN A 391 3.16 -36.25 -35.88
N GLY A 392 3.33 -34.95 -36.15
CA GLY A 392 2.51 -34.19 -37.11
C GLY A 392 1.24 -33.55 -36.53
N ILE A 393 0.99 -33.69 -35.22
CA ILE A 393 -0.10 -33.05 -34.48
C ILE A 393 0.49 -31.95 -33.59
N ALA A 394 0.11 -30.69 -33.85
CA ALA A 394 0.44 -29.56 -33.01
C ALA A 394 -0.59 -29.37 -31.88
N VAL A 395 -0.25 -28.58 -30.86
CA VAL A 395 -1.13 -28.25 -29.73
C VAL A 395 -1.44 -26.76 -29.76
N LEU A 396 -2.71 -26.37 -29.65
CA LEU A 396 -3.08 -24.95 -29.54
C LEU A 396 -2.50 -24.36 -28.25
N GLY A 397 -1.88 -23.18 -28.34
CA GLY A 397 -1.08 -22.60 -27.25
C GLY A 397 0.35 -23.17 -27.13
N GLY A 398 0.73 -24.13 -27.98
CA GLY A 398 2.05 -24.75 -28.00
C GLY A 398 2.16 -25.96 -27.08
N GLN A 399 3.17 -26.80 -27.32
CA GLN A 399 3.36 -28.06 -26.58
C GLN A 399 3.99 -27.88 -25.18
N ARG A 400 4.40 -26.66 -24.81
CA ARG A 400 4.81 -26.29 -23.45
C ARG A 400 4.07 -25.03 -23.06
N GLN A 401 3.38 -25.07 -21.94
CA GLN A 401 2.53 -23.96 -21.46
C GLN A 401 2.82 -23.69 -19.99
N PHE A 402 2.70 -22.44 -19.57
CA PHE A 402 2.88 -22.03 -18.18
C PHE A 402 1.55 -22.15 -17.43
N LEU A 403 1.53 -22.94 -16.35
CA LEU A 403 0.33 -23.19 -15.54
C LEU A 403 0.64 -22.80 -14.08
N LYS A 404 -0.23 -22.00 -13.46
CA LYS A 404 -0.14 -21.60 -12.04
C LYS A 404 -0.68 -22.71 -11.13
N GLN A 405 -0.12 -22.85 -9.93
CA GLN A 405 -0.67 -23.73 -8.89
C GLN A 405 -2.13 -23.36 -8.58
N GLY A 406 -2.98 -24.36 -8.33
CA GLY A 406 -4.38 -24.16 -7.99
C GLY A 406 -5.34 -23.98 -9.18
N GLN A 407 -4.84 -23.70 -10.39
CA GLN A 407 -5.69 -23.69 -11.59
C GLN A 407 -6.01 -25.13 -12.05
N THR A 408 -7.14 -25.34 -12.73
CA THR A 408 -7.45 -26.63 -13.36
C THR A 408 -6.54 -26.88 -14.57
N MET A 409 -6.01 -28.10 -14.70
CA MET A 409 -5.22 -28.51 -15.85
C MET A 409 -6.09 -28.56 -17.12
N PRO A 410 -5.72 -27.91 -18.23
CA PRO A 410 -6.56 -27.81 -19.41
C PRO A 410 -6.56 -29.10 -20.25
N GLN A 411 -7.67 -29.37 -20.95
CA GLN A 411 -7.67 -30.35 -22.04
C GLN A 411 -6.97 -29.74 -23.26
N ALA A 412 -6.12 -30.50 -23.96
CA ALA A 412 -5.42 -29.98 -25.12
C ALA A 412 -6.28 -30.05 -26.39
N LEU A 413 -6.45 -28.90 -27.06
CA LEU A 413 -6.96 -28.85 -28.42
C LEU A 413 -5.81 -29.18 -29.40
N LEU A 414 -5.97 -30.30 -30.09
CA LEU A 414 -5.01 -30.87 -31.03
C LEU A 414 -5.28 -30.38 -32.45
N LEU A 415 -4.20 -30.03 -33.15
CA LEU A 415 -4.18 -29.43 -34.48
C LEU A 415 -3.43 -30.39 -35.43
N PRO A 416 -4.12 -31.37 -36.05
CA PRO A 416 -3.51 -32.27 -37.02
C PRO A 416 -3.19 -31.55 -38.33
N GLU A 417 -2.32 -32.12 -39.17
CA GLU A 417 -2.00 -31.53 -40.47
C GLU A 417 -3.26 -31.33 -41.35
N PRO A 418 -3.52 -30.11 -41.87
CA PRO A 418 -4.63 -29.87 -42.79
C PRO A 418 -4.38 -30.58 -44.12
N THR A 419 -5.41 -31.23 -44.66
CA THR A 419 -5.41 -31.81 -46.01
C THR A 419 -5.26 -30.70 -47.08
N MET A 420 -4.86 -31.06 -48.30
CA MET A 420 -4.73 -30.09 -49.41
C MET A 420 -6.00 -29.27 -49.65
N TRP A 421 -7.18 -29.87 -49.48
CA TRP A 421 -8.48 -29.20 -49.63
C TRP A 421 -8.80 -28.23 -48.48
N GLN A 422 -8.38 -28.57 -47.26
CA GLN A 422 -8.45 -27.68 -46.09
C GLN A 422 -7.47 -26.50 -46.22
N ARG A 423 -6.23 -26.75 -46.66
CA ARG A 423 -5.24 -25.69 -46.98
C ARG A 423 -5.77 -24.71 -48.03
N LEU A 424 -6.35 -25.23 -49.12
CA LEU A 424 -6.96 -24.40 -50.19
C LEU A 424 -8.13 -23.52 -49.69
N ARG A 425 -8.82 -23.94 -48.63
CA ARG A 425 -9.93 -23.21 -48.00
C ARG A 425 -9.52 -22.34 -46.80
N GLY A 426 -8.24 -22.34 -46.41
CA GLY A 426 -7.76 -21.65 -45.21
C GLY A 426 -8.29 -22.22 -43.89
N VAL A 427 -8.75 -23.47 -43.87
CA VAL A 427 -9.35 -24.11 -42.69
C VAL A 427 -8.34 -25.00 -41.99
N GLN A 428 -8.02 -24.69 -40.73
CA GLN A 428 -7.25 -25.59 -39.86
C GLN A 428 -8.21 -26.54 -39.12
N PRO A 429 -8.10 -27.87 -39.26
CA PRO A 429 -8.83 -28.80 -38.42
C PRO A 429 -8.33 -28.75 -36.96
N SER A 430 -9.23 -29.00 -36.01
CA SER A 430 -8.93 -29.14 -34.59
C SER A 430 -9.85 -30.18 -33.94
N TYR A 431 -9.37 -30.84 -32.89
CA TYR A 431 -10.17 -31.76 -32.06
C TYR A 431 -9.59 -31.87 -30.64
N GLU A 432 -10.41 -32.25 -29.67
CA GLU A 432 -9.94 -32.63 -28.33
C GLU A 432 -9.89 -34.16 -28.21
N SER A 433 -8.95 -34.68 -27.43
CA SER A 433 -8.90 -36.11 -27.10
C SER A 433 -10.11 -36.51 -26.25
N ALA A 434 -10.60 -37.74 -26.42
CA ALA A 434 -11.59 -38.33 -25.51
C ALA A 434 -10.98 -38.81 -24.17
N ASN A 435 -9.65 -38.95 -24.12
CA ASN A 435 -8.90 -39.19 -22.90
C ASN A 435 -8.42 -37.85 -22.33
N ALA A 436 -8.37 -37.71 -21.00
CA ALA A 436 -7.81 -36.52 -20.36
C ALA A 436 -6.32 -36.35 -20.74
N THR A 437 -5.94 -35.16 -21.22
CA THR A 437 -4.56 -34.85 -21.63
C THR A 437 -3.59 -35.01 -20.47
N LEU A 438 -2.46 -35.69 -20.71
CA LEU A 438 -1.39 -35.81 -19.73
C LEU A 438 -0.42 -34.63 -19.84
N TRP A 439 -0.21 -33.93 -18.72
CA TRP A 439 0.73 -32.81 -18.61
C TRP A 439 1.88 -33.16 -17.66
N ALA A 440 3.14 -33.01 -18.11
CA ALA A 440 4.32 -33.26 -17.29
C ALA A 440 5.06 -31.97 -16.91
N LEU A 441 5.41 -31.78 -15.63
CA LEU A 441 6.14 -30.61 -15.16
C LEU A 441 7.60 -30.65 -15.67
N VAL A 442 8.00 -29.70 -16.52
CA VAL A 442 9.34 -29.66 -17.13
C VAL A 442 10.23 -28.52 -16.64
N ASP A 443 9.65 -27.46 -16.05
CA ASP A 443 10.41 -26.39 -15.39
C ASP A 443 9.58 -25.74 -14.26
N LYS A 444 10.21 -25.21 -13.22
CA LYS A 444 9.55 -24.53 -12.08
C LYS A 444 9.64 -23.00 -12.13
N ARG A 445 10.32 -22.44 -13.13
CA ARG A 445 10.59 -20.99 -13.21
C ARG A 445 9.40 -20.22 -13.79
N ASN A 446 9.10 -19.06 -13.20
CA ASN A 446 8.10 -18.10 -13.68
C ASN A 446 8.54 -17.31 -14.94
N SER A 447 9.62 -17.74 -15.62
CA SER A 447 10.19 -17.06 -16.79
C SER A 447 10.94 -18.01 -17.71
N GLU A 448 10.99 -17.69 -19.01
CA GLU A 448 11.73 -18.47 -20.00
C GLU A 448 13.23 -18.51 -19.72
N ARG A 449 13.94 -19.51 -20.27
CA ARG A 449 15.41 -19.48 -20.29
C ARG A 449 15.85 -18.72 -21.54
N LYS A 450 16.26 -17.45 -21.39
CA LYS A 450 17.01 -16.75 -22.44
C LYS A 450 18.38 -17.41 -22.62
N THR A 451 18.44 -18.47 -23.43
CA THR A 451 19.70 -19.05 -23.92
C THR A 451 20.29 -18.12 -24.96
N GLN A 452 21.03 -17.11 -24.50
CA GLN A 452 21.77 -16.22 -25.38
C GLN A 452 22.97 -16.98 -25.97
N PRO A 453 23.07 -17.13 -27.31
CA PRO A 453 24.27 -17.68 -27.94
C PRO A 453 25.43 -16.67 -27.80
N PRO A 454 26.71 -17.12 -27.88
CA PRO A 454 27.86 -16.22 -27.92
C PRO A 454 27.78 -15.25 -29.11
N GLY A 455 28.33 -14.04 -28.90
CA GLY A 455 28.02 -12.84 -29.67
C GLY A 455 28.15 -12.88 -31.20
N LEU A 456 27.24 -12.12 -31.84
CA LEU A 456 27.35 -11.56 -33.18
C LEU A 456 26.98 -10.07 -33.10
N GLU A 457 27.55 -9.25 -33.99
CA GLU A 457 27.52 -7.78 -33.90
C GLU A 457 26.17 -7.15 -34.34
N GLN A 458 25.97 -5.89 -33.95
CA GLN A 458 24.78 -5.11 -34.32
C GLN A 458 24.88 -4.53 -35.74
N ALA A 459 23.76 -4.58 -36.48
CA ALA A 459 23.55 -3.80 -37.70
C ALA A 459 22.78 -2.50 -37.41
N LEU A 460 22.96 -1.47 -38.25
CA LEU A 460 22.42 -0.12 -38.07
C LEU A 460 21.37 0.26 -39.14
N GLY A 461 20.37 1.06 -38.74
CA GLY A 461 19.34 1.65 -39.62
C GLY A 461 18.07 0.80 -39.79
N VAL A 462 16.91 1.33 -40.20
CA VAL A 462 16.51 2.70 -40.60
C VAL A 462 15.06 2.97 -40.13
N SER A 463 14.64 4.23 -40.01
CA SER A 463 13.31 4.67 -39.55
C SER A 463 12.23 4.81 -40.65
N GLU A 464 10.98 4.39 -40.34
CA GLU A 464 9.63 4.90 -40.71
C GLU A 464 9.33 5.58 -42.09
N PRO A 465 8.10 5.43 -42.68
CA PRO A 465 6.82 5.84 -42.05
C PRO A 465 5.47 5.18 -42.50
N GLY A 466 4.36 5.47 -41.78
CA GLY A 466 3.07 5.84 -42.43
C GLY A 466 1.73 5.07 -42.18
N ASN A 467 0.85 5.65 -41.35
CA ASN A 467 -0.65 5.64 -41.37
C ASN A 467 -1.54 4.35 -41.40
N MET A 468 -2.21 4.08 -40.26
CA MET A 468 -3.66 4.31 -39.94
C MET A 468 -4.77 4.21 -41.02
N PRO A 469 -6.05 3.92 -40.65
CA PRO A 469 -6.66 3.50 -39.37
C PRO A 469 -7.35 2.10 -39.51
N ALA A 470 -8.38 1.59 -38.79
CA ALA A 470 -9.29 1.96 -37.66
C ALA A 470 -9.80 0.63 -37.00
N GLY A 471 -10.51 0.54 -35.86
CA GLY A 471 -10.93 1.54 -34.86
C GLY A 471 -12.40 1.36 -34.36
N ALA A 472 -12.62 0.70 -33.20
CA ALA A 472 -13.91 0.58 -32.50
C ALA A 472 -13.72 0.52 -30.96
N ALA A 473 -14.70 0.96 -30.17
CA ALA A 473 -14.70 1.11 -28.70
C ALA A 473 -16.16 1.01 -28.17
N PRO A 474 -16.50 1.10 -26.85
CA PRO A 474 -15.70 1.28 -25.62
C PRO A 474 -15.93 0.12 -24.59
N PHE A 475 -15.36 0.05 -23.38
CA PHE A 475 -14.78 1.08 -22.49
C PHE A 475 -13.49 0.59 -21.82
N ASP A 476 -12.33 1.08 -22.29
CA ASP A 476 -11.10 1.01 -21.52
C ASP A 476 -11.09 2.05 -20.38
N HIS A 477 -10.35 1.75 -19.30
CA HIS A 477 -10.01 2.75 -18.30
C HIS A 477 -9.10 3.80 -18.93
N VAL A 478 -9.56 5.06 -18.95
CA VAL A 478 -8.74 6.17 -19.43
C VAL A 478 -7.66 6.48 -18.38
N ASP A 479 -6.40 6.21 -18.72
CA ASP A 479 -5.22 6.66 -17.97
C ASP A 479 -5.16 8.19 -17.97
N MET A 480 -5.82 8.81 -17.00
CA MET A 480 -5.88 10.25 -16.89
C MET A 480 -4.59 10.82 -16.31
N ALA A 481 -3.92 11.66 -17.11
CA ALA A 481 -2.72 12.36 -16.70
C ALA A 481 -2.95 13.20 -15.43
N ILE A 482 -1.95 13.21 -14.54
CA ILE A 482 -1.91 14.13 -13.40
C ILE A 482 -1.98 15.57 -13.93
N GLY A 483 -2.86 16.38 -13.34
CA GLY A 483 -3.28 17.70 -13.81
C GLY A 483 -4.68 17.73 -14.45
N SER A 484 -5.25 16.57 -14.81
CA SER A 484 -6.58 16.46 -15.41
C SER A 484 -7.72 16.83 -14.44
N VAL A 485 -8.83 17.36 -14.96
CA VAL A 485 -9.90 17.99 -14.15
C VAL A 485 -11.27 17.33 -14.38
N ALA A 486 -12.02 17.10 -13.30
CA ALA A 486 -13.38 16.55 -13.30
C ALA A 486 -14.33 17.34 -12.37
N LYS A 487 -15.61 17.42 -12.71
CA LYS A 487 -16.57 18.35 -12.07
C LYS A 487 -17.39 17.69 -10.95
N THR A 488 -17.81 18.49 -9.95
CA THR A 488 -18.80 18.06 -8.94
C THR A 488 -20.02 17.39 -9.57
N GLY A 489 -20.39 16.22 -9.06
CA GLY A 489 -21.54 15.43 -9.48
C GLY A 489 -21.27 14.50 -10.66
N TRP A 490 -20.05 14.46 -11.21
CA TRP A 490 -19.63 13.44 -12.16
C TRP A 490 -19.08 12.22 -11.42
N LYS A 491 -19.12 11.04 -12.05
CA LYS A 491 -18.33 9.90 -11.58
C LYS A 491 -16.85 10.25 -11.72
N CYS A 492 -16.07 9.99 -10.68
CA CYS A 492 -14.63 10.16 -10.67
C CYS A 492 -14.02 9.24 -11.73
N PRO A 493 -13.29 9.75 -12.73
CA PRO A 493 -12.93 8.96 -13.90
C PRO A 493 -11.70 8.05 -13.68
N ALA A 494 -10.87 8.34 -12.67
CA ALA A 494 -9.70 7.54 -12.31
C ALA A 494 -9.47 7.55 -10.79
N SER A 495 -9.07 6.40 -10.23
CA SER A 495 -8.73 6.28 -8.81
C SER A 495 -7.52 7.15 -8.48
N GLY A 496 -7.58 7.93 -7.40
CA GLY A 496 -6.46 8.77 -7.01
C GLY A 496 -6.80 9.88 -6.03
N TRP A 497 -5.80 10.71 -5.76
CA TRP A 497 -5.92 11.93 -4.96
C TRP A 497 -6.24 13.11 -5.87
N TRP A 498 -7.39 13.73 -5.63
CA TRP A 498 -7.87 14.89 -6.36
C TRP A 498 -7.94 16.11 -5.42
N ARG A 499 -7.42 17.25 -5.88
CA ARG A 499 -7.41 18.54 -5.19
C ARG A 499 -8.54 19.41 -5.72
N CYS A 500 -9.27 20.10 -4.86
CA CYS A 500 -10.26 21.10 -5.30
C CYS A 500 -9.54 22.28 -5.98
N GLU A 501 -10.01 22.72 -7.15
CA GLU A 501 -9.40 23.86 -7.87
C GLU A 501 -9.74 25.22 -7.23
N ASP A 502 -10.90 25.34 -6.57
CA ASP A 502 -11.21 26.48 -5.71
C ASP A 502 -10.27 26.50 -4.49
N SER A 503 -9.24 27.34 -4.53
CA SER A 503 -8.24 27.52 -3.46
C SER A 503 -8.80 28.09 -2.15
N GLN A 504 -10.09 28.44 -2.11
CA GLN A 504 -10.84 28.87 -0.93
C GLN A 504 -11.75 27.76 -0.36
N ALA A 505 -11.76 26.57 -0.96
CA ALA A 505 -12.51 25.42 -0.45
C ALA A 505 -11.74 24.73 0.69
N LEU A 506 -12.47 24.33 1.73
CA LEU A 506 -11.96 23.67 2.93
C LEU A 506 -11.63 22.19 2.72
N ASP A 507 -12.03 21.61 1.59
CA ASP A 507 -11.85 20.19 1.27
C ASP A 507 -10.40 19.79 0.91
N GLY A 508 -9.55 20.74 0.49
CA GLY A 508 -8.14 20.49 0.19
C GLY A 508 -7.91 19.43 -0.91
N THR A 509 -7.17 18.38 -0.56
CA THR A 509 -6.87 17.22 -1.43
C THR A 509 -7.42 15.94 -0.81
N ARG A 510 -8.21 15.19 -1.58
CA ARG A 510 -8.96 14.02 -1.09
C ARG A 510 -8.81 12.83 -2.05
N TRP A 511 -8.79 11.62 -1.52
CA TRP A 511 -8.81 10.41 -2.35
C TRP A 511 -10.23 10.09 -2.82
N PHE A 512 -10.36 9.66 -4.07
CA PHE A 512 -11.59 9.15 -4.67
C PHE A 512 -11.27 7.90 -5.51
N ALA A 513 -12.13 6.88 -5.45
CA ALA A 513 -12.09 5.72 -6.32
C ALA A 513 -12.68 6.05 -7.71
N ALA A 514 -12.18 5.39 -8.75
CA ALA A 514 -12.85 5.38 -10.05
C ALA A 514 -14.34 4.97 -9.89
N GLY A 515 -15.23 5.66 -10.61
CA GLY A 515 -16.68 5.49 -10.53
C GLY A 515 -17.39 6.25 -9.40
N ALA A 516 -16.69 6.66 -8.33
CA ALA A 516 -17.32 7.34 -7.18
C ALA A 516 -17.76 8.77 -7.50
N LEU A 517 -18.91 9.24 -7.00
CA LEU A 517 -19.40 10.60 -7.30
C LEU A 517 -18.53 11.69 -6.64
N LEU A 518 -17.98 12.59 -7.45
CA LEU A 518 -17.18 13.73 -6.97
C LEU A 518 -18.06 14.74 -6.21
N PRO A 519 -17.74 15.09 -4.95
CA PRO A 519 -18.62 15.90 -4.11
C PRO A 519 -18.63 17.38 -4.49
N ALA A 520 -19.56 18.10 -3.88
CA ALA A 520 -19.58 19.56 -3.86
C ALA A 520 -18.55 20.08 -2.86
N ALA A 521 -17.75 21.07 -3.27
CA ALA A 521 -16.73 21.68 -2.44
C ALA A 521 -17.34 22.54 -1.34
N THR A 522 -16.73 22.52 -0.16
CA THR A 522 -17.22 23.15 1.08
C THR A 522 -16.49 24.46 1.32
N PHE A 523 -17.23 25.54 1.55
CA PHE A 523 -16.71 26.87 1.83
C PHE A 523 -17.27 27.39 3.15
N GLN A 524 -16.54 28.28 3.80
CA GLN A 524 -17.04 29.05 4.93
C GLN A 524 -18.02 30.13 4.42
N ALA A 525 -19.18 30.28 5.06
CA ALA A 525 -20.14 31.32 4.67
C ALA A 525 -19.59 32.72 4.99
N LEU A 526 -19.53 33.60 3.97
CA LEU A 526 -19.28 35.02 4.19
C LEU A 526 -20.46 35.65 4.94
N PRO A 527 -20.21 36.51 5.95
CA PRO A 527 -21.28 37.15 6.72
C PRO A 527 -22.11 38.07 5.83
N ARG A 528 -23.44 37.97 5.92
CA ARG A 528 -24.34 38.95 5.29
C ARG A 528 -24.23 40.29 6.00
N ARG A 529 -24.39 41.38 5.25
CA ARG A 529 -24.16 42.79 5.67
C ARG A 529 -25.09 43.31 6.80
N ASN A 530 -25.96 42.47 7.36
CA ASN A 530 -27.02 42.84 8.31
C ASN A 530 -26.87 42.12 9.67
N GLY A 531 -25.70 42.25 10.30
CA GLY A 531 -25.56 42.16 11.77
C GLY A 531 -25.64 40.79 12.46
N VAL A 532 -26.04 39.70 11.81
CA VAL A 532 -26.11 38.36 12.43
C VAL A 532 -25.03 37.43 11.87
N ALA A 533 -24.10 37.02 12.72
CA ALA A 533 -23.01 36.12 12.36
C ALA A 533 -23.41 34.64 12.55
N HIS A 534 -23.67 33.94 11.44
CA HIS A 534 -23.78 32.49 11.41
C HIS A 534 -22.56 31.88 10.72
N THR A 535 -21.79 31.07 11.46
CA THR A 535 -20.64 30.30 10.96
C THR A 535 -21.08 29.05 10.19
N GLY A 536 -21.93 29.24 9.18
CA GLY A 536 -22.41 28.17 8.32
C GLY A 536 -21.33 27.65 7.36
N LEU A 537 -21.33 26.34 7.10
CA LEU A 537 -20.64 25.76 5.95
C LEU A 537 -21.60 25.72 4.76
N ILE A 538 -21.14 26.17 3.59
CA ILE A 538 -21.92 26.11 2.34
C ILE A 538 -21.23 25.19 1.34
N ARG A 539 -22.00 24.33 0.66
CA ARG A 539 -21.50 23.46 -0.41
C ARG A 539 -21.83 24.07 -1.78
N ARG A 540 -20.86 24.12 -2.68
CA ARG A 540 -21.00 24.61 -4.05
C ARG A 540 -20.42 23.61 -5.06
N ARG A 541 -20.89 23.64 -6.31
CA ARG A 541 -20.23 22.89 -7.38
C ARG A 541 -18.88 23.54 -7.66
N SER A 542 -17.84 22.71 -7.77
CA SER A 542 -16.49 23.12 -8.15
C SER A 542 -15.88 22.06 -9.08
N ALA A 543 -14.59 22.18 -9.34
CA ALA A 543 -13.77 21.27 -10.12
C ALA A 543 -12.70 20.62 -9.23
N TRP A 544 -12.38 19.37 -9.54
CA TRP A 544 -11.38 18.57 -8.86
C TRP A 544 -10.29 18.21 -9.86
N GLN A 545 -9.03 18.47 -9.50
CA GLN A 545 -7.84 18.17 -10.29
C GLN A 545 -7.11 16.95 -9.74
N LEU A 546 -6.85 15.94 -10.58
CA LEU A 546 -6.06 14.76 -10.22
C LEU A 546 -4.61 15.19 -9.96
N VAL A 547 -4.14 15.07 -8.71
CA VAL A 547 -2.76 15.46 -8.32
C VAL A 547 -1.84 14.26 -8.10
N ARG A 548 -2.39 13.06 -7.89
CA ARG A 548 -1.65 11.80 -7.79
C ARG A 548 -2.59 10.65 -8.13
N THR A 549 -2.27 9.84 -9.14
CA THR A 549 -2.96 8.56 -9.39
C THR A 549 -2.87 7.66 -8.16
N ALA A 550 -3.89 6.83 -7.94
CA ALA A 550 -3.69 5.58 -7.24
C ALA A 550 -3.40 4.54 -8.32
N ASP A 551 -2.16 4.08 -8.37
CA ASP A 551 -1.72 3.15 -9.40
C ASP A 551 -2.60 1.90 -9.37
N SER A 552 -3.20 1.58 -10.51
CA SER A 552 -4.00 0.39 -10.68
C SER A 552 -3.09 -0.83 -10.55
N ALA A 553 -3.44 -1.75 -9.66
CA ALA A 553 -2.96 -3.12 -9.77
C ALA A 553 -3.52 -3.69 -11.08
N SER A 554 -2.68 -3.77 -12.12
CA SER A 554 -3.04 -4.46 -13.37
C SER A 554 -3.26 -5.94 -13.06
N ALA A 555 -4.44 -6.46 -13.38
CA ALA A 555 -4.97 -7.69 -12.81
C ALA A 555 -4.05 -8.91 -13.00
N SER A 556 -3.65 -9.54 -11.89
CA SER A 556 -3.07 -10.89 -11.79
C SER A 556 -3.05 -11.38 -10.35
#